data_AF-A0A8T4TKV1-F1
#
_entry.id   AF-A0A8T4TKV1-F1
#
_cell.length_a   1.000
_cell.length_b   1.000
_cell.length_c   1.000
_cell.angle_alpha   90.00
_cell.angle_beta   90.00
_cell.angle_gamma   90.00
#
_symmetry.space_group_name_H-M   'P 1'
#
loop_
_entity.id
_entity.type
_entity.pdbx_description
1 polymer ?
#
loop_
_entity_poly.entity_id
_entity_poly.type
_entity_poly.pdbx_seq_one_letter_code
_entity_poly.pdbx_strand_id
1 'polypeptide(L)'
;MNKSYAVSYALNFLSFLFIDKEIEKKIETIYLFGSGARKELEKDSDIDIFIDCKEEREIEKRAKAAVERFYESKDYEKWKILKFTYPITIEAGELKNWEVKSSIEKEGILLYARKTPIFEKKERKILLTIKLPKEKKKYLHLTRELFGRKEKGYKEGALLQELHGEKIAANIIIIPKEESKKIIDLLNKEKIEYKFKEIFS
;
A
#
# COMPACT_ATOMS: atom_id res chain seq x y z
N MET A 1 -9.78 15.57 10.90
CA MET A 1 -8.54 16.36 11.13
C MET A 1 -7.46 15.95 10.12
N ASN A 2 -6.47 16.80 9.78
CA ASN A 2 -5.54 16.52 8.66
C ASN A 2 -4.49 15.45 9.05
N LYS A 3 -4.40 14.36 8.28
CA LYS A 3 -3.38 13.28 8.37
C LYS A 3 -1.96 13.81 8.56
N SER A 4 -1.66 14.98 7.98
CA SER A 4 -0.36 15.64 8.08
C SER A 4 0.01 16.01 9.53
N TYR A 5 -0.96 16.35 10.38
CA TYR A 5 -0.71 16.66 11.79
C TYR A 5 -0.32 15.41 12.58
N ALA A 6 -1.02 14.29 12.38
CA ALA A 6 -0.71 13.01 13.03
C ALA A 6 0.70 12.52 12.66
N VAL A 7 1.04 12.59 11.38
CA VAL A 7 2.39 12.27 10.89
C VAL A 7 3.44 13.19 11.51
N SER A 8 3.19 14.51 11.50
CA SER A 8 4.15 15.48 12.05
C SER A 8 4.35 15.30 13.56
N TYR A 9 3.28 14.99 14.30
CA TYR A 9 3.32 14.71 15.73
C TYR A 9 4.10 13.44 16.03
N ALA A 10 3.81 12.35 15.29
CA ALA A 10 4.53 11.09 15.41
C ALA A 10 6.02 11.26 15.07
N LEU A 11 6.36 11.92 13.95
CA LEU A 11 7.74 12.19 13.56
C LEU A 11 8.49 13.04 14.59
N ASN A 12 7.81 14.00 15.23
CA ASN A 12 8.39 14.76 16.32
C ASN A 12 8.70 13.86 17.52
N PHE A 13 7.76 13.03 17.95
CA PHE A 13 8.02 12.00 18.96
C PHE A 13 9.20 11.07 18.59
N LEU A 14 9.29 10.61 17.33
CA LEU A 14 10.39 9.77 16.86
C LEU A 14 11.76 10.43 17.11
N SER A 15 11.86 11.76 17.04
CA SER A 15 13.11 12.45 17.36
C SER A 15 13.59 12.21 18.80
N PHE A 16 12.66 12.02 19.76
CA PHE A 16 12.95 11.68 21.16
C PHE A 16 13.27 10.20 21.37
N LEU A 17 12.72 9.33 20.51
CA LEU A 17 13.08 7.91 20.46
C LEU A 17 14.53 7.74 20.01
N PHE A 18 14.95 8.45 18.96
CA PHE A 18 16.28 8.34 18.37
C PHE A 18 17.38 9.18 19.04
N ILE A 19 17.09 9.84 20.16
CA ILE A 19 18.16 10.41 21.03
C ILE A 19 19.16 9.31 21.41
N ASP A 20 18.66 8.11 21.66
CA ASP A 20 19.47 6.92 21.91
C ASP A 20 19.82 6.23 20.59
N LYS A 21 20.97 6.61 20.01
CA LYS A 21 21.40 6.12 18.69
C LYS A 21 21.55 4.60 18.58
N GLU A 22 21.69 3.88 19.70
CA GLU A 22 21.78 2.42 19.66
C GLU A 22 20.43 1.76 19.39
N ILE A 23 19.31 2.46 19.65
CA ILE A 23 17.97 1.94 19.37
C ILE A 23 17.71 1.83 17.87
N GLU A 24 18.26 2.75 17.08
CA GLU A 24 18.07 2.81 15.63
C GLU A 24 18.53 1.51 14.94
N LYS A 25 19.62 0.92 15.45
CA LYS A 25 20.17 -0.33 14.92
C LYS A 25 19.28 -1.53 15.20
N LYS A 26 18.36 -1.46 16.16
CA LYS A 26 17.47 -2.56 16.59
C LYS A 26 16.08 -2.48 15.97
N ILE A 27 15.75 -1.34 15.35
CA ILE A 27 14.46 -1.09 14.72
C ILE A 27 14.61 -1.32 13.20
N GLU A 28 13.75 -2.16 12.63
CA GLU A 28 13.70 -2.35 11.18
C GLU A 28 12.83 -1.27 10.54
N THR A 29 11.59 -1.14 11.00
CA THR A 29 10.62 -0.16 10.51
C THR A 29 9.73 0.39 11.62
N ILE A 30 9.19 1.59 11.43
CA ILE A 30 8.18 2.20 12.32
C ILE A 30 7.00 2.65 11.48
N TYR A 31 5.80 2.31 11.92
CA TYR A 31 4.55 2.68 11.26
C TYR A 31 3.65 3.51 12.18
N LEU A 32 3.03 4.55 11.65
CA LEU A 32 1.78 5.10 12.20
C LEU A 32 0.64 4.25 11.65
N PHE A 33 -0.25 3.77 12.51
CA PHE A 33 -1.43 3.01 12.09
C PHE A 33 -2.69 3.49 12.80
N GLY A 34 -3.77 2.71 12.71
CA GLY A 34 -5.03 3.02 13.37
C GLY A 34 -5.70 4.31 12.86
N SER A 35 -6.43 4.96 13.77
CA SER A 35 -7.23 6.17 13.49
C SER A 35 -6.37 7.33 12.95
N GLY A 36 -5.14 7.45 13.47
CA GLY A 36 -4.13 8.42 13.04
C GLY A 36 -3.73 8.30 11.57
N ALA A 37 -3.74 7.08 11.02
CA ALA A 37 -3.43 6.82 9.62
C ALA A 37 -4.63 7.00 8.67
N ARG A 38 -5.86 6.75 9.18
CA ARG A 38 -7.13 6.75 8.40
C ARG A 38 -7.86 8.10 8.26
N LYS A 39 -7.40 9.18 8.91
CA LYS A 39 -8.09 10.49 9.02
C LYS A 39 -9.33 10.50 9.93
N GLU A 40 -9.45 9.50 10.81
CA GLU A 40 -10.56 9.31 11.74
C GLU A 40 -10.17 9.69 13.18
N LEU A 41 -9.23 10.61 13.36
CA LEU A 41 -8.88 11.11 14.70
C LEU A 41 -10.04 11.93 15.26
N GLU A 42 -10.73 11.34 16.23
CA GLU A 42 -11.72 11.95 17.10
C GLU A 42 -11.02 12.54 18.34
N LYS A 43 -11.77 13.05 19.34
CA LYS A 43 -11.15 13.72 20.50
C LYS A 43 -10.49 12.75 21.49
N ASP A 44 -10.99 11.53 21.52
CA ASP A 44 -10.62 10.43 22.42
C ASP A 44 -9.73 9.39 21.76
N SER A 45 -9.39 9.59 20.48
CA SER A 45 -8.44 8.74 19.78
C SER A 45 -7.03 8.81 20.37
N ASP A 46 -6.19 7.89 19.95
CA ASP A 46 -4.76 7.83 20.20
C ASP A 46 -3.95 7.82 18.89
N ILE A 47 -2.64 7.98 19.04
CA ILE A 47 -1.64 7.91 17.97
C ILE A 47 -0.95 6.56 18.13
N ASP A 48 -1.42 5.60 17.35
CA ASP A 48 -0.90 4.23 17.35
C ASP A 48 0.39 4.11 16.53
N ILE A 49 1.48 3.73 17.21
CA ILE A 49 2.78 3.55 16.58
C ILE A 49 3.22 2.10 16.77
N PHE A 50 3.53 1.43 15.66
CA PHE A 50 4.10 0.08 15.66
C PHE A 50 5.59 0.15 15.34
N ILE A 51 6.42 -0.50 16.16
CA ILE A 51 7.87 -0.58 15.97
C ILE A 51 8.26 -2.03 15.65
N ASP A 52 8.59 -2.29 14.39
CA ASP A 52 9.05 -3.59 13.93
C ASP A 52 10.49 -3.84 14.38
N CYS A 53 10.66 -4.79 15.29
CA CYS A 53 11.95 -5.09 15.93
C CYS A 53 11.98 -6.52 16.48
N LYS A 54 13.20 -7.02 16.77
CA LYS A 54 13.37 -8.33 17.41
C LYS A 54 13.40 -8.22 18.93
N GLU A 55 14.00 -7.15 19.45
CA GLU A 55 14.19 -6.93 20.89
C GLU A 55 13.00 -6.21 21.55
N GLU A 56 11.79 -6.73 21.38
CA GLU A 56 10.50 -6.15 21.83
C GLU A 56 10.57 -5.48 23.20
N ARG A 57 10.88 -6.24 24.26
CA ARG A 57 10.89 -5.72 25.65
C ARG A 57 11.84 -4.54 25.87
N GLU A 58 13.00 -4.56 25.20
CA GLU A 58 13.97 -3.48 25.31
C GLU A 58 13.45 -2.22 24.59
N ILE A 59 12.92 -2.41 23.39
CA ILE A 59 12.36 -1.34 22.56
C ILE A 59 11.16 -0.70 23.26
N GLU A 60 10.22 -1.48 23.79
CA GLU A 60 9.07 -0.95 24.53
C GLU A 60 9.51 -0.09 25.71
N LYS A 61 10.48 -0.56 26.50
CA LYS A 61 10.99 0.19 27.65
C LYS A 61 11.58 1.53 27.23
N ARG A 62 12.41 1.53 26.18
CA ARG A 62 13.04 2.75 25.65
C ARG A 62 12.02 3.69 25.02
N ALA A 63 11.01 3.14 24.34
CA ALA A 63 9.96 3.91 23.70
C ALA A 63 9.04 4.57 24.73
N LYS A 64 8.68 3.87 25.81
CA LYS A 64 7.96 4.46 26.96
C LYS A 64 8.73 5.65 27.56
N ALA A 65 10.04 5.47 27.82
CA ALA A 65 10.88 6.57 28.29
C ALA A 65 10.98 7.72 27.29
N ALA A 66 10.91 7.45 25.98
CA ALA A 66 10.88 8.49 24.95
C ALA A 66 9.55 9.25 24.92
N VAL A 67 8.42 8.58 25.15
CA VAL A 67 7.10 9.21 25.26
C VAL A 67 7.08 10.17 26.46
N GLU A 68 7.59 9.73 27.61
CA GLU A 68 7.70 10.57 28.81
C GLU A 68 8.53 11.83 28.52
N ARG A 69 9.73 11.68 27.94
CA ARG A 69 10.57 12.81 27.54
C ARG A 69 9.88 13.74 26.55
N PHE A 70 9.14 13.19 25.58
CA PHE A 70 8.40 13.97 24.61
C PHE A 70 7.34 14.83 25.30
N TYR A 71 6.53 14.26 26.19
CA TYR A 71 5.49 15.00 26.93
C TYR A 71 6.02 16.05 27.90
N GLU A 72 7.24 15.90 28.39
CA GLU A 72 7.91 16.90 29.23
C GLU A 72 8.62 17.99 28.40
N SER A 73 8.72 17.82 27.08
CA SER A 73 9.51 18.69 26.21
C SER A 73 8.81 19.99 25.82
N LYS A 74 9.62 20.98 25.41
CA LYS A 74 9.12 22.20 24.76
C LYS A 74 8.44 21.93 23.42
N ASP A 75 8.73 20.80 22.76
CA ASP A 75 8.06 20.44 21.53
C ASP A 75 6.61 20.02 21.78
N TYR A 76 6.34 19.29 22.85
CA TYR A 76 4.96 18.98 23.26
C TYR A 76 4.17 20.24 23.69
N GLU A 77 4.82 21.22 24.32
CA GLU A 77 4.19 22.52 24.59
C GLU A 77 3.71 23.22 23.29
N LYS A 78 4.47 23.12 22.19
CA LYS A 78 4.02 23.64 20.89
C LYS A 78 2.74 22.95 20.43
N TRP A 79 2.64 21.64 20.63
CA TRP A 79 1.47 20.85 20.26
C TRP A 79 0.24 21.15 21.13
N LYS A 80 0.43 21.48 22.42
CA LYS A 80 -0.63 22.03 23.28
C LYS A 80 -1.21 23.33 22.73
N ILE A 81 -0.35 24.25 22.26
CA ILE A 81 -0.78 25.51 21.63
C ILE A 81 -1.58 25.24 20.35
N LEU A 82 -1.15 24.25 19.56
CA LEU A 82 -1.86 23.80 18.36
C LEU A 82 -3.14 23.01 18.66
N LYS A 83 -3.43 22.72 19.93
CA LYS A 83 -4.56 21.90 20.40
C LYS A 83 -4.58 20.52 19.73
N PHE A 84 -3.41 19.96 19.48
CA PHE A 84 -3.22 18.64 18.90
C PHE A 84 -2.40 17.79 19.87
N THR A 85 -3.06 17.28 20.90
CA THR A 85 -2.42 16.53 21.99
C THR A 85 -3.14 15.20 22.14
N TYR A 86 -2.58 14.18 21.51
CA TYR A 86 -3.11 12.83 21.52
C TYR A 86 -2.17 11.92 22.31
N PRO A 87 -2.72 10.98 23.10
CA PRO A 87 -1.92 9.91 23.67
C PRO A 87 -1.20 9.15 22.55
N ILE A 88 0.06 8.81 22.78
CA ILE A 88 0.85 7.94 21.91
C ILE A 88 0.82 6.55 22.52
N THR A 89 0.28 5.60 21.77
CA THR A 89 0.28 4.18 22.10
C THR A 89 1.37 3.51 21.26
N ILE A 90 2.21 2.69 21.91
CA ILE A 90 3.34 2.03 21.24
C ILE A 90 3.22 0.54 21.40
N GLU A 91 3.25 -0.14 20.27
CA GLU A 91 3.40 -1.59 20.17
C GLU A 91 4.75 -1.89 19.52
N ALA A 92 5.46 -2.91 20.00
CA ALA A 92 6.74 -3.32 19.44
C ALA A 92 6.79 -4.83 19.28
N GLY A 93 7.52 -5.29 18.28
CA GLY A 93 7.78 -6.72 18.06
C GLY A 93 7.89 -7.03 16.58
N GLU A 94 8.03 -8.31 16.24
CA GLU A 94 8.17 -8.71 14.84
C GLU A 94 6.80 -8.61 14.14
N LEU A 95 6.64 -7.66 13.20
CA LEU A 95 5.36 -7.37 12.52
C LEU A 95 4.67 -8.62 11.97
N LYS A 96 5.44 -9.60 11.50
CA LYS A 96 4.95 -10.87 10.95
C LYS A 96 4.07 -11.68 11.91
N ASN A 97 4.23 -11.49 13.22
CA ASN A 97 3.56 -12.22 14.29
C ASN A 97 2.33 -11.48 14.85
N TRP A 98 2.09 -10.23 14.42
CA TRP A 98 1.07 -9.38 15.00
C TRP A 98 -0.23 -9.38 14.19
N GLU A 99 -1.38 -9.42 14.87
CA GLU A 99 -2.71 -9.39 14.25
C GLU A 99 -2.96 -8.10 13.46
N VAL A 100 -2.38 -6.99 13.93
CA VAL A 100 -2.47 -5.65 13.31
C VAL A 100 -1.71 -5.55 11.98
N LYS A 101 -0.90 -6.56 11.60
CA LYS A 101 -0.14 -6.59 10.35
C LYS A 101 -0.98 -6.22 9.14
N SER A 102 -2.16 -6.83 9.01
CA SER A 102 -3.03 -6.61 7.85
C SER A 102 -3.57 -5.17 7.76
N SER A 103 -3.72 -4.49 8.90
CA SER A 103 -4.11 -3.08 8.95
C SER A 103 -2.93 -2.17 8.61
N ILE A 104 -1.75 -2.45 9.19
CA ILE A 104 -0.51 -1.71 8.93
C ILE A 104 -0.13 -1.81 7.44
N GLU A 105 -0.20 -2.99 6.84
CA GLU A 105 0.13 -3.19 5.42
C GLU A 105 -0.84 -2.46 4.45
N LYS A 106 -2.11 -2.31 4.84
CA LYS A 106 -3.13 -1.67 3.98
C LYS A 106 -3.16 -0.16 4.13
N GLU A 107 -3.06 0.33 5.36
CA GLU A 107 -3.42 1.70 5.71
C GLU A 107 -2.33 2.44 6.50
N GLY A 108 -1.34 1.71 7.02
CA GLY A 108 -0.24 2.27 7.80
C GLY A 108 0.60 3.26 7.01
N ILE A 109 1.14 4.25 7.71
CA ILE A 109 2.11 5.20 7.17
C ILE A 109 3.48 4.80 7.68
N LEU A 110 4.38 4.47 6.77
CA LEU A 110 5.78 4.27 7.12
C LEU A 110 6.40 5.60 7.59
N LEU A 111 6.84 5.64 8.85
CA LEU A 111 7.50 6.79 9.45
C LEU A 111 9.03 6.68 9.39
N TYR A 112 9.54 5.46 9.54
CA TYR A 112 10.98 5.16 9.53
C TYR A 112 11.23 3.77 8.97
N ALA A 113 12.34 3.61 8.25
CA ALA A 113 12.85 2.33 7.83
C ALA A 113 14.38 2.37 7.79
N ARG A 114 15.03 1.44 8.50
CA ARG A 114 16.50 1.36 8.57
C ARG A 114 17.12 1.07 7.20
N LYS A 115 16.44 0.22 6.43
CA LYS A 115 16.71 0.02 5.01
C LYS A 115 15.52 0.56 4.25
N THR A 116 15.74 1.23 3.13
CA THR A 116 14.64 1.56 2.21
C THR A 116 13.91 0.25 1.94
N PRO A 117 12.62 0.12 2.33
CA PRO A 117 11.89 -1.09 2.06
C PRO A 117 11.87 -1.19 0.54
N ILE A 118 12.47 -2.25 0.01
CA ILE A 118 12.15 -2.68 -1.34
C ILE A 118 10.72 -3.18 -1.18
N PHE A 119 9.75 -2.26 -1.28
CA PHE A 119 8.40 -2.65 -1.58
C PHE A 119 8.55 -3.39 -2.90
N GLU A 120 8.57 -4.72 -2.86
CA GLU A 120 8.25 -5.50 -4.03
C GLU A 120 6.94 -4.88 -4.51
N LYS A 121 6.99 -4.16 -5.63
CA LYS A 121 5.79 -3.68 -6.29
C LYS A 121 5.02 -4.97 -6.57
N LYS A 122 4.09 -5.33 -5.68
CA LYS A 122 3.08 -6.34 -5.97
C LYS A 122 2.51 -5.93 -7.30
N GLU A 123 2.81 -6.71 -8.34
CA GLU A 123 2.40 -6.40 -9.70
C GLU A 123 0.88 -6.27 -9.66
N ARG A 124 0.39 -5.03 -9.75
CA ARG A 124 -1.05 -4.79 -9.72
C ARG A 124 -1.57 -5.33 -11.03
N LYS A 125 -2.35 -6.40 -10.97
CA LYS A 125 -2.91 -7.03 -12.16
C LYS A 125 -4.40 -6.69 -12.24
N ILE A 126 -4.91 -6.62 -13.47
CA ILE A 126 -6.32 -6.42 -13.74
C ILE A 126 -6.85 -7.67 -14.41
N LEU A 127 -7.93 -8.20 -13.85
CA LEU A 127 -8.77 -9.19 -14.50
C LEU A 127 -9.82 -8.45 -15.35
N LEU A 128 -9.78 -8.66 -16.66
CA LEU A 128 -10.75 -8.13 -17.61
C LEU A 128 -11.65 -9.25 -18.10
N THR A 129 -12.96 -9.06 -17.92
CA THR A 129 -13.99 -9.93 -18.51
C THR A 129 -14.65 -9.19 -19.66
N ILE A 130 -14.44 -9.68 -20.88
CA ILE A 130 -14.88 -9.04 -22.12
C ILE A 130 -16.21 -9.68 -22.58
N LYS A 131 -17.21 -8.86 -22.95
CA LYS A 131 -18.44 -9.36 -23.57
C LYS A 131 -18.18 -9.63 -25.04
N LEU A 132 -17.99 -10.90 -25.38
CA LEU A 132 -17.69 -11.29 -26.76
C LEU A 132 -18.84 -10.89 -27.72
N PRO A 133 -18.53 -10.22 -28.85
CA PRO A 133 -19.54 -9.86 -29.84
C PRO A 133 -20.28 -11.09 -30.39
N LYS A 134 -21.59 -10.99 -30.59
CA LYS A 134 -22.38 -12.04 -31.26
C LYS A 134 -22.16 -12.06 -32.77
N GLU A 135 -21.85 -10.90 -33.36
CA GLU A 135 -21.58 -10.77 -34.78
C GLU A 135 -20.24 -11.43 -35.14
N LYS A 136 -20.28 -12.44 -36.02
CA LYS A 136 -19.12 -13.26 -36.38
C LYS A 136 -17.93 -12.43 -36.87
N LYS A 137 -18.17 -11.42 -37.72
CA LYS A 137 -17.10 -10.57 -38.27
C LYS A 137 -16.41 -9.77 -37.15
N LYS A 138 -17.20 -9.15 -36.27
CA LYS A 138 -16.71 -8.38 -35.12
C LYS A 138 -16.00 -9.25 -34.09
N TYR A 139 -16.53 -10.44 -33.81
CA TYR A 139 -15.87 -11.45 -32.97
C TYR A 139 -14.50 -11.85 -33.51
N LEU A 140 -14.42 -12.19 -34.79
CA LEU A 140 -13.16 -12.59 -35.43
C LEU A 140 -12.15 -11.45 -35.48
N HIS A 141 -12.61 -10.20 -35.69
CA HIS A 141 -11.73 -9.05 -35.64
C HIS A 141 -11.13 -8.87 -34.24
N LEU A 142 -11.97 -8.78 -33.20
CA LEU A 142 -11.53 -8.62 -31.81
C LEU A 142 -10.57 -9.74 -31.38
N THR A 143 -10.91 -10.99 -31.66
CA THR A 143 -10.09 -12.13 -31.21
C THR A 143 -8.72 -12.15 -31.90
N ARG A 144 -8.62 -11.69 -33.14
CA ARG A 144 -7.35 -11.56 -33.86
C ARG A 144 -6.50 -10.42 -33.33
N GLU A 145 -7.11 -9.28 -33.01
CA GLU A 145 -6.40 -8.14 -32.39
C GLU A 145 -5.85 -8.50 -31.01
N LEU A 146 -6.66 -9.15 -30.18
CA LEU A 146 -6.29 -9.50 -28.82
C LEU A 146 -5.28 -10.65 -28.76
N PHE A 147 -5.49 -11.72 -29.53
CA PHE A 147 -4.77 -13.00 -29.35
C PHE A 147 -3.95 -13.43 -30.56
N GLY A 148 -3.98 -12.70 -31.68
CA GLY A 148 -3.32 -13.09 -32.92
C GLY A 148 -4.02 -14.23 -33.68
N ARG A 149 -3.34 -14.78 -34.71
CA ARG A 149 -3.81 -15.92 -35.52
C ARG A 149 -3.09 -17.21 -35.12
N LYS A 150 -3.82 -18.31 -34.93
CA LYS A 150 -3.26 -19.63 -34.58
C LYS A 150 -2.60 -20.40 -35.73
N GLU A 151 -2.88 -20.05 -36.98
CA GLU A 151 -2.45 -20.82 -38.17
C GLU A 151 -0.93 -20.86 -38.42
N LYS A 152 -0.11 -20.07 -37.70
CA LYS A 152 1.35 -20.07 -37.80
C LYS A 152 2.03 -19.91 -36.42
N GLY A 153 1.57 -20.67 -35.42
CA GLY A 153 1.98 -20.44 -34.03
C GLY A 153 1.44 -19.09 -33.51
N TYR A 154 1.46 -18.86 -32.20
CA TYR A 154 1.17 -17.53 -31.68
C TYR A 154 2.24 -16.57 -32.22
N LYS A 155 1.88 -15.75 -33.22
CA LYS A 155 2.80 -14.75 -33.78
C LYS A 155 3.00 -13.61 -32.79
N GLU A 156 4.25 -13.16 -32.70
CA GLU A 156 4.63 -11.82 -32.23
C GLU A 156 3.67 -10.77 -32.82
N GLY A 157 3.17 -9.86 -31.97
CA GLY A 157 2.26 -8.76 -32.36
C GLY A 157 0.80 -8.93 -31.96
N ALA A 158 0.44 -9.92 -31.12
CA ALA A 158 -0.86 -9.93 -30.46
C ALA A 158 -0.85 -8.94 -29.29
N LEU A 159 -1.88 -8.09 -29.18
CA LEU A 159 -1.94 -7.04 -28.15
C LEU A 159 -1.75 -7.64 -26.75
N LEU A 160 -2.34 -8.80 -26.45
CA LEU A 160 -2.18 -9.41 -25.12
C LEU A 160 -0.71 -9.77 -24.81
N GLN A 161 0.07 -10.19 -25.79
CA GLN A 161 1.49 -10.52 -25.61
C GLN A 161 2.33 -9.26 -25.40
N GLU A 162 2.04 -8.18 -26.15
CA GLU A 162 2.69 -6.88 -25.98
C GLU A 162 2.46 -6.27 -24.59
N LEU A 163 1.30 -6.55 -24.00
CA LEU A 163 0.95 -6.09 -22.66
C LEU A 163 1.46 -7.02 -21.55
N HIS A 164 2.27 -8.04 -21.89
CA HIS A 164 2.70 -9.08 -20.94
C HIS A 164 1.51 -9.73 -20.20
N GLY A 165 0.39 -9.89 -20.91
CA GLY A 165 -0.85 -10.42 -20.38
C GLY A 165 -1.02 -11.91 -20.57
N GLU A 166 -1.89 -12.49 -19.75
CA GLU A 166 -2.23 -13.91 -19.76
C GLU A 166 -3.70 -14.12 -20.11
N LYS A 167 -3.97 -15.13 -20.93
CA LYS A 167 -5.33 -15.55 -21.25
C LYS A 167 -5.78 -16.62 -20.27
N ILE A 168 -6.82 -16.32 -19.48
CA ILE A 168 -7.40 -17.26 -18.52
C ILE A 168 -8.53 -18.07 -19.15
N ALA A 169 -9.37 -17.42 -19.94
CA ALA A 169 -10.48 -18.06 -20.65
C ALA A 169 -10.74 -17.37 -22.00
N ALA A 170 -11.73 -17.85 -22.76
CA ALA A 170 -12.11 -17.26 -24.04
C ALA A 170 -12.40 -15.75 -23.96
N ASN A 171 -12.98 -15.31 -22.85
CA ASN A 171 -13.44 -13.95 -22.59
C ASN A 171 -12.79 -13.30 -21.36
N ILE A 172 -11.77 -13.94 -20.77
CA ILE A 172 -11.12 -13.49 -19.54
C ILE A 172 -9.62 -13.42 -19.77
N ILE A 173 -9.05 -12.26 -19.44
CA ILE A 173 -7.61 -12.00 -19.53
C ILE A 173 -7.12 -11.33 -18.25
N ILE A 174 -5.84 -11.52 -17.96
CA ILE A 174 -5.11 -10.83 -16.90
C ILE A 174 -4.02 -9.99 -17.55
N ILE A 175 -3.87 -8.75 -17.12
CA ILE A 175 -2.81 -7.85 -17.58
C ILE A 175 -2.26 -7.02 -16.43
N PRO A 176 -1.01 -6.53 -16.50
CA PRO A 176 -0.51 -5.48 -15.61
C PRO A 176 -1.38 -4.22 -15.68
N LYS A 177 -1.62 -3.58 -14.54
CA LYS A 177 -2.45 -2.37 -14.41
C LYS A 177 -1.87 -1.21 -15.20
N GLU A 178 -0.55 -1.11 -15.24
CA GLU A 178 0.21 -0.07 -15.93
C GLU A 178 -0.06 -0.10 -17.45
N GLU A 179 -0.30 -1.28 -18.02
CA GLU A 179 -0.53 -1.49 -19.45
C GLU A 179 -2.02 -1.48 -19.84
N SER A 180 -2.93 -1.34 -18.87
CA SER A 180 -4.38 -1.48 -19.07
C SER A 180 -5.02 -0.45 -20.00
N LYS A 181 -4.40 0.71 -20.16
CA LYS A 181 -4.92 1.78 -21.00
C LYS A 181 -5.11 1.32 -22.45
N LYS A 182 -4.11 0.64 -23.03
CA LYS A 182 -4.13 0.22 -24.45
C LYS A 182 -5.30 -0.72 -24.77
N ILE A 183 -5.60 -1.66 -23.87
CA ILE A 183 -6.70 -2.60 -24.08
C ILE A 183 -8.06 -1.97 -23.84
N ILE A 184 -8.17 -1.06 -22.87
CA ILE A 184 -9.40 -0.30 -22.60
C ILE A 184 -9.74 0.59 -23.80
N ASP A 185 -8.74 1.25 -24.37
CA ASP A 185 -8.90 2.10 -25.55
C ASP A 185 -9.39 1.29 -26.76
N LEU A 186 -8.84 0.09 -26.99
CA LEU A 186 -9.32 -0.84 -28.02
C LEU A 186 -10.79 -1.24 -27.80
N LEU A 187 -11.14 -1.67 -26.59
CA LEU A 187 -12.50 -2.13 -26.27
C LEU A 187 -13.52 -0.99 -26.39
N ASN A 188 -13.15 0.22 -25.96
CA ASN A 188 -13.98 1.42 -26.10
C ASN A 188 -14.17 1.81 -27.57
N LYS A 189 -13.09 1.84 -28.36
CA LYS A 189 -13.11 2.12 -29.80
C LYS A 189 -14.05 1.15 -30.55
N GLU A 190 -13.95 -0.13 -30.21
CA GLU A 190 -14.77 -1.19 -30.81
C GLU A 190 -16.18 -1.27 -30.20
N LYS A 191 -16.53 -0.42 -29.23
CA LYS A 191 -17.80 -0.43 -28.49
C LYS A 191 -18.12 -1.81 -27.92
N ILE A 192 -17.15 -2.39 -27.21
CA ILE A 192 -17.26 -3.70 -26.58
C ILE A 192 -17.40 -3.50 -25.07
N GLU A 193 -18.46 -4.07 -24.50
CA GLU A 193 -18.66 -4.05 -23.06
C GLU A 193 -17.62 -4.92 -22.35
N TYR A 194 -17.11 -4.47 -21.21
CA TYR A 194 -16.18 -5.22 -20.36
C TYR A 194 -16.45 -4.95 -18.88
N LYS A 195 -15.98 -5.85 -18.02
CA LYS A 195 -15.90 -5.65 -16.57
C LYS A 195 -14.44 -5.69 -16.15
N PHE A 196 -14.06 -4.80 -15.24
CA PHE A 196 -12.72 -4.75 -14.66
C PHE A 196 -12.77 -5.17 -13.19
N LYS A 197 -11.77 -5.94 -12.75
CA LYS A 197 -11.54 -6.22 -11.33
C LYS A 197 -10.04 -6.16 -11.06
N GLU A 198 -9.64 -5.31 -10.12
CA GLU A 198 -8.24 -5.27 -9.66
C GLU A 198 -7.95 -6.49 -8.80
N ILE A 199 -6.82 -7.14 -9.07
CA ILE A 199 -6.32 -8.29 -8.32
C ILE A 199 -4.90 -7.97 -7.84
N PHE A 200 -4.60 -8.36 -6.61
CA PHE A 200 -3.28 -8.20 -6.00
C PHE A 200 -2.61 -9.57 -6.01
N SER A 201 -1.41 -9.68 -6.59
CA SER A 201 -0.49 -10.80 -6.35
C SER A 201 0.58 -10.37 -5.36
#